data_AF-A0A5E5QF56-F1
#
_entry.id   AF-A0A5E5QF56-F1
#
_cell.length_a   1.000
_cell.length_b   1.000
_cell.length_c   1.000
_cell.angle_alpha   90.00
_cell.angle_beta   90.00
_cell.angle_gamma   90.00
#
_symmetry.space_group_name_H-M   'P 1'
#
loop_
_entity.id
_entity.type
_entity.pdbx_description
1 polymer ?
#
loop_
_entity_poly.entity_id
_entity_poly.type
_entity_poly.pdbx_seq_one_letter_code
_entity_poly.pdbx_strand_id
1 'polypeptide(L)'
;MKKKLLDYPGKLKENAVYVGLFIISIIVVIVLHCLNFIDTEKITWTSISSGLIAIIGLILFYERLKNQGEQVRIQGKQVRNQGKQIQIQIKQRVDERFNSAINLLGSSETSARTGAVYALHELALEEEKYRQQIVQILCSHIRSKTNEQEYKKNHEERPSNEIQTTLNLLFKKRERGLYTQDFAKVTGFPKADLSHAYLVGANFSDAQCQGANFRDAQCQGADFGDAQCQGA
;
A
#
# COMPACT_ATOMS: atom_id res chain seq x y z
N MET A 1 -21.44 -17.48 -21.64
CA MET A 1 -22.20 -16.26 -21.23
C MET A 1 -22.32 -15.33 -22.44
N LYS A 2 -23.49 -15.36 -23.09
CA LYS A 2 -23.88 -14.52 -24.23
C LYS A 2 -24.18 -13.10 -23.74
N LYS A 3 -23.40 -12.09 -24.13
CA LYS A 3 -23.85 -10.67 -24.14
C LYS A 3 -22.82 -9.80 -24.89
N LYS A 4 -22.88 -9.78 -26.22
CA LYS A 4 -22.16 -8.79 -27.05
C LYS A 4 -22.87 -8.45 -28.37
N LEU A 5 -24.21 -8.54 -28.39
CA LEU A 5 -25.01 -8.39 -29.60
C LEU A 5 -26.08 -7.29 -29.57
N LEU A 6 -26.03 -6.34 -28.64
CA LEU A 6 -27.10 -5.34 -28.49
C LEU A 6 -26.59 -3.90 -28.33
N ASP A 7 -25.65 -3.49 -29.19
CA ASP A 7 -25.37 -2.06 -29.42
C ASP A 7 -25.20 -1.72 -30.90
N TYR A 8 -25.78 -2.55 -31.77
CA TYR A 8 -25.87 -2.31 -33.21
C TYR A 8 -27.05 -1.42 -33.66
N PRO A 9 -28.20 -1.30 -32.95
CA PRO A 9 -29.33 -0.54 -33.48
C PRO A 9 -29.18 0.98 -33.34
N GLY A 10 -28.26 1.47 -32.49
CA GLY A 10 -28.00 2.90 -32.29
C GLY A 10 -27.28 3.54 -33.48
N LYS A 11 -26.14 2.97 -33.89
CA LYS A 11 -25.33 3.47 -35.02
C LYS A 11 -26.03 3.39 -36.38
N LEU A 12 -26.89 2.37 -36.59
CA LEU A 12 -27.69 2.26 -37.81
C LEU A 12 -28.76 3.36 -37.89
N LYS A 13 -29.38 3.74 -36.75
CA LYS A 13 -30.32 4.86 -36.70
C LYS A 13 -29.64 6.19 -36.92
N GLU A 14 -28.45 6.40 -36.34
CA GLU A 14 -27.65 7.61 -36.54
C GLU A 14 -27.25 7.80 -38.01
N ASN A 15 -26.71 6.74 -38.64
CA ASN A 15 -26.34 6.78 -40.05
C ASN A 15 -27.55 7.00 -40.97
N ALA A 16 -28.71 6.45 -40.64
CA ALA A 16 -29.94 6.67 -41.40
C ALA A 16 -30.42 8.13 -41.30
N VAL A 17 -30.24 8.79 -40.16
CA VAL A 17 -30.55 10.22 -39.98
C VAL A 17 -29.61 11.09 -40.83
N TYR A 18 -28.32 10.78 -40.87
CA TYR A 18 -27.36 11.52 -41.69
C TYR A 18 -27.62 11.36 -43.20
N VAL A 19 -27.96 10.14 -43.65
CA VAL A 19 -28.36 9.89 -45.05
C VAL A 19 -29.66 10.61 -45.40
N GLY A 20 -30.64 10.62 -44.49
CA GLY A 20 -31.90 11.34 -44.67
C GLY A 20 -31.70 12.85 -44.80
N LEU A 21 -30.89 13.46 -43.93
CA LEU A 21 -30.56 14.88 -43.97
C LEU A 21 -29.81 15.27 -45.25
N PHE A 22 -28.91 14.40 -45.73
CA PHE A 22 -28.21 14.61 -46.99
C PHE A 22 -29.17 14.63 -48.19
N ILE A 23 -30.09 13.66 -48.28
CA ILE A 23 -31.09 13.59 -49.35
C ILE A 23 -32.02 14.81 -49.31
N ILE A 24 -32.46 15.22 -48.11
CA ILE A 24 -33.30 16.41 -47.93
C ILE A 24 -32.56 17.67 -48.39
N SER A 25 -31.26 17.80 -48.09
CA SER A 25 -30.47 18.95 -48.53
C SER A 25 -30.36 19.05 -50.05
N ILE A 26 -30.21 17.91 -50.74
CA ILE A 26 -30.19 17.85 -52.21
C ILE A 26 -31.54 18.25 -52.78
N ILE A 27 -32.64 17.74 -52.22
CA ILE A 27 -34.01 18.05 -52.68
C ILE A 27 -34.32 19.55 -52.48
N VAL A 28 -33.98 20.13 -51.33
CA VAL A 28 -34.19 21.55 -51.06
C VAL A 28 -33.44 22.43 -52.06
N VAL A 29 -32.20 22.08 -52.39
CA VAL A 29 -31.40 22.80 -53.38
C VAL A 29 -32.00 22.69 -54.79
N ILE A 30 -32.49 21.51 -55.18
CA ILE A 30 -33.18 21.29 -56.46
C ILE A 30 -34.48 22.13 -56.52
N VAL A 31 -35.28 22.12 -55.45
CA VAL A 31 -36.55 22.87 -55.37
C VAL A 31 -36.31 24.38 -55.42
N LEU A 32 -35.33 24.89 -54.69
CA LEU A 32 -34.97 26.32 -54.72
C LEU A 32 -34.47 26.76 -56.11
N HIS A 33 -33.79 25.85 -56.83
CA HIS A 33 -33.40 26.09 -58.22
C HIS A 33 -34.62 26.10 -59.16
N CYS A 34 -35.55 25.15 -59.04
CA CYS A 34 -36.77 25.10 -59.84
C CYS A 34 -37.70 26.30 -59.61
N LEU A 35 -37.69 26.89 -58.41
CA LEU A 35 -38.50 28.06 -58.06
C LEU A 35 -37.85 29.39 -58.47
N ASN A 36 -36.71 29.37 -59.18
CA ASN A 36 -35.98 30.57 -59.63
C ASN A 36 -35.61 31.54 -58.50
N PHE A 37 -35.56 31.07 -57.25
CA PHE A 37 -35.22 31.88 -56.08
C PHE A 37 -33.71 32.14 -55.94
N ILE A 38 -32.89 31.55 -56.82
CA ILE A 38 -31.42 31.64 -56.83
C ILE A 38 -30.99 32.23 -58.17
N ASP A 39 -30.56 33.50 -58.19
CA ASP A 39 -29.86 34.11 -59.33
C ASP A 39 -28.44 33.55 -59.43
N THR A 40 -28.15 32.85 -60.52
CA THR A 40 -26.91 32.10 -60.75
C THR A 40 -25.69 32.99 -61.09
N GLU A 41 -25.84 34.31 -61.20
CA GLU A 41 -24.74 35.20 -61.58
C GLU A 41 -23.71 35.50 -60.47
N LYS A 42 -24.01 35.24 -59.19
CA LYS A 42 -23.09 35.62 -58.09
C LYS A 42 -22.81 34.56 -57.03
N ILE A 43 -23.53 33.45 -56.99
CA ILE A 43 -23.28 32.39 -56.01
C ILE A 43 -22.87 31.12 -56.75
N THR A 44 -21.56 30.86 -56.79
CA THR A 44 -21.03 29.62 -57.36
C THR A 44 -21.47 28.45 -56.50
N TRP A 45 -21.98 27.38 -57.13
CA TRP A 45 -22.37 26.11 -56.50
C TRP A 45 -21.30 25.50 -55.56
N THR A 46 -20.03 25.89 -55.75
CA THR A 46 -18.88 25.57 -54.90
C THR A 46 -18.94 26.19 -53.50
N SER A 47 -19.59 27.36 -53.33
CA SER A 47 -19.68 28.06 -52.05
C SER A 47 -20.69 27.41 -51.09
N ILE A 48 -21.88 27.04 -51.59
CA ILE A 48 -22.93 26.37 -50.81
C ILE A 48 -22.46 24.98 -50.34
N SER A 49 -21.78 24.24 -51.23
CA SER A 49 -21.22 22.92 -50.92
C SER A 49 -20.08 22.99 -49.90
N SER A 50 -19.23 24.02 -49.95
CA SER A 50 -18.16 24.22 -48.95
C SER A 50 -18.69 24.52 -47.54
N GLY A 51 -19.79 25.26 -47.42
CA GLY A 51 -20.41 25.57 -46.13
C GLY A 51 -21.00 24.35 -45.44
N LEU A 52 -21.65 23.45 -46.20
CA LEU A 52 -22.19 22.19 -45.67
C LEU A 52 -21.10 21.26 -45.13
N ILE A 53 -19.97 21.16 -45.84
CA ILE A 53 -18.82 20.35 -45.39
C ILE A 53 -18.27 20.88 -44.06
N ALA A 54 -18.18 22.21 -43.90
CA ALA A 54 -17.71 22.82 -42.66
C ALA A 54 -18.64 22.53 -41.47
N ILE A 55 -19.96 22.59 -41.67
CA ILE A 55 -20.96 22.29 -40.62
C ILE A 55 -20.89 20.81 -40.20
N ILE A 56 -20.82 19.89 -41.16
CA ILE A 56 -20.68 18.44 -40.88
C ILE A 56 -19.37 18.18 -40.13
N GLY A 57 -18.27 18.82 -40.54
CA GLY A 57 -16.99 18.74 -39.85
C GLY A 57 -17.07 19.21 -38.39
N LEU A 58 -17.78 20.31 -38.12
CA LEU A 58 -18.03 20.84 -36.77
C LEU A 58 -18.87 19.89 -35.91
N ILE A 59 -19.90 19.25 -36.47
CA ILE A 59 -20.74 18.27 -35.76
C ILE A 59 -19.92 17.03 -35.38
N LEU A 60 -19.18 16.47 -36.34
CA LEU A 60 -18.30 15.31 -36.10
C LEU A 60 -17.20 15.63 -35.09
N PHE A 61 -16.66 16.86 -35.15
CA PHE A 61 -15.68 17.34 -34.17
C PHE A 61 -16.29 17.48 -32.77
N TYR A 62 -17.50 18.00 -32.66
CA TYR A 62 -18.22 18.11 -31.39
C TYR A 62 -18.54 16.73 -30.78
N GLU A 63 -19.02 15.77 -31.59
CA GLU A 63 -19.21 14.38 -31.15
C GLU A 63 -17.90 13.76 -30.68
N ARG A 64 -16.78 13.99 -31.39
CA ARG A 64 -15.47 13.51 -31.00
C ARG A 64 -15.02 14.10 -29.66
N LEU A 65 -15.19 15.40 -29.44
CA LEU A 65 -14.86 16.05 -28.17
C LEU A 65 -15.69 15.48 -27.01
N LYS A 66 -16.99 15.27 -27.22
CA LYS A 66 -17.87 14.63 -26.23
C LYS A 66 -17.41 13.21 -25.90
N ASN A 67 -17.08 12.41 -26.92
CA ASN A 67 -16.64 11.03 -26.78
C ASN A 67 -15.26 10.91 -26.09
N GLN A 68 -14.36 11.87 -26.30
CA GLN A 68 -13.08 11.94 -25.58
C GLN A 68 -13.27 12.11 -24.06
N GLY A 69 -14.24 12.91 -23.64
CA GLY A 69 -14.56 13.07 -22.21
C GLY A 69 -14.98 11.76 -21.54
N GLU A 70 -15.73 10.91 -22.24
CA GLU A 70 -16.12 9.60 -21.72
C GLU A 70 -14.93 8.64 -21.61
N GLN A 71 -14.03 8.64 -22.60
CA GLN A 71 -12.80 7.83 -22.55
C GLN A 71 -11.91 8.22 -21.37
N VAL A 72 -11.72 9.53 -21.13
CA VAL A 72 -10.96 10.03 -19.97
C VAL A 72 -11.64 9.61 -18.66
N ARG A 73 -12.98 9.64 -18.59
CA ARG A 73 -13.72 9.18 -17.40
C ARG A 73 -13.55 7.69 -17.15
N ILE A 74 -13.56 6.86 -18.19
CA ILE A 74 -13.33 5.42 -18.10
C ILE A 74 -11.89 5.14 -17.66
N GLN A 75 -10.91 5.82 -18.27
CA GLN A 75 -9.51 5.71 -17.91
C GLN A 75 -9.28 6.16 -16.46
N GLY A 76 -9.91 7.24 -16.00
CA GLY A 76 -9.86 7.70 -14.61
C GLY A 76 -10.43 6.68 -13.62
N LYS A 77 -11.52 5.98 -13.97
CA LYS A 77 -12.04 4.85 -13.17
C LYS A 77 -11.06 3.68 -13.13
N GLN A 78 -10.43 3.36 -14.26
CA GLN A 78 -9.44 2.29 -14.34
C GLN A 78 -8.20 2.58 -13.49
N VAL A 79 -7.65 3.80 -13.56
CA VAL A 79 -6.52 4.22 -12.73
C VAL A 79 -6.90 4.18 -11.25
N ARG A 80 -8.10 4.63 -10.88
CA ARG A 80 -8.58 4.53 -9.48
C ARG A 80 -8.67 3.09 -8.99
N ASN A 81 -9.20 2.19 -9.82
CA ASN A 81 -9.30 0.77 -9.48
C ASN A 81 -7.92 0.12 -9.39
N GLN A 82 -6.99 0.46 -10.29
CA GLN A 82 -5.59 0.03 -10.21
C GLN A 82 -4.92 0.53 -8.93
N GLY A 83 -5.14 1.80 -8.55
CA GLY A 83 -4.64 2.35 -7.30
C GLY A 83 -5.15 1.58 -6.07
N LYS A 84 -6.44 1.21 -6.05
CA LYS A 84 -6.99 0.33 -4.99
C LYS A 84 -6.32 -1.04 -4.96
N GLN A 85 -6.06 -1.64 -6.12
CA GLN A 85 -5.40 -2.95 -6.20
C GLN A 85 -3.96 -2.89 -5.69
N ILE A 86 -3.20 -1.85 -6.05
CA ILE A 86 -1.83 -1.64 -5.54
C ILE A 86 -1.84 -1.54 -4.01
N GLN A 87 -2.78 -0.81 -3.43
CA GLN A 87 -2.90 -0.70 -1.97
C GLN A 87 -3.21 -2.03 -1.29
N ILE A 88 -4.05 -2.88 -1.90
CA ILE A 88 -4.31 -4.24 -1.41
C ILE A 88 -3.03 -5.08 -1.47
N GLN A 89 -2.28 -5.01 -2.56
CA GLN A 89 -1.02 -5.75 -2.74
C GLN A 89 0.06 -5.32 -1.77
N ILE A 90 0.20 -4.02 -1.49
CA ILE A 90 1.15 -3.51 -0.49
C ILE A 90 0.82 -4.10 0.88
N LYS A 91 -0.46 -4.08 1.28
CA LYS A 91 -0.91 -4.68 2.55
C LYS A 91 -0.62 -6.17 2.62
N GLN A 92 -0.90 -6.92 1.55
CA GLN A 92 -0.57 -8.35 1.48
C GLN A 92 0.93 -8.61 1.64
N ARG A 93 1.78 -7.81 0.99
CA ARG A 93 3.24 -7.94 1.10
C ARG A 93 3.76 -7.66 2.51
N VAL A 94 3.17 -6.69 3.20
CA VAL A 94 3.46 -6.41 4.62
C VAL A 94 3.12 -7.64 5.47
N ASP A 95 1.92 -8.19 5.30
CA ASP A 95 1.46 -9.37 6.03
C ASP A 95 2.33 -10.61 5.72
N GLU A 96 2.81 -10.77 4.48
CA GLU A 96 3.74 -11.83 4.07
C GLU A 96 5.12 -11.68 4.73
N ARG A 97 5.69 -10.46 4.78
CA ARG A 97 6.97 -10.18 5.47
C ARG A 97 6.87 -10.51 6.96
N PHE A 98 5.76 -10.14 7.59
CA PHE A 98 5.47 -10.49 8.98
C PHE A 98 5.49 -12.01 9.19
N ASN A 99 4.69 -12.74 8.44
CA ASN A 99 4.58 -14.20 8.57
C ASN A 99 5.90 -14.91 8.28
N SER A 100 6.65 -14.44 7.27
CA SER A 100 7.96 -14.99 6.94
C SER A 100 8.96 -14.81 8.08
N ALA A 101 9.00 -13.62 8.70
CA ALA A 101 9.88 -13.36 9.84
C ALA A 101 9.51 -14.23 11.05
N ILE A 102 8.21 -14.40 11.34
CA ILE A 102 7.75 -15.30 12.43
C ILE A 102 8.20 -16.75 12.19
N ASN A 103 8.08 -17.25 10.96
CA ASN A 103 8.53 -18.60 10.63
C ASN A 103 10.05 -18.75 10.81
N LEU A 104 10.84 -17.76 10.39
CA LEU A 104 12.29 -17.76 10.56
C LEU A 104 12.72 -17.64 12.04
N LEU A 105 11.94 -16.95 12.87
CA LEU A 105 12.18 -16.85 14.31
C LEU A 105 12.06 -18.21 15.02
N GLY A 106 11.22 -19.11 14.50
CA GLY A 106 11.10 -20.49 14.95
C GLY A 106 12.20 -21.45 14.46
N SER A 107 13.18 -20.98 13.70
CA SER A 107 14.26 -21.80 13.16
C SER A 107 15.24 -22.27 14.23
N SER A 108 15.83 -23.46 14.07
CA SER A 108 16.99 -23.93 14.86
C SER A 108 18.25 -23.09 14.59
N GLU A 109 18.33 -22.43 13.43
CA GLU A 109 19.49 -21.66 13.01
C GLU A 109 19.50 -20.26 13.61
N THR A 110 20.52 -19.96 14.42
CA THR A 110 20.70 -18.65 15.07
C THR A 110 20.75 -17.49 14.07
N SER A 111 21.37 -17.70 12.90
CA SER A 111 21.43 -16.68 11.83
C SER A 111 20.05 -16.36 11.26
N ALA A 112 19.19 -17.37 11.08
CA ALA A 112 17.82 -17.19 10.60
C ALA A 112 16.98 -16.42 11.63
N ARG A 113 17.09 -16.78 12.91
CA ARG A 113 16.40 -16.06 13.99
C ARG A 113 16.87 -14.61 14.13
N THR A 114 18.17 -14.36 14.00
CA THR A 114 18.72 -13.00 14.03
C THR A 114 18.16 -12.16 12.87
N GLY A 115 18.14 -12.72 11.65
CA GLY A 115 17.51 -12.06 10.50
C GLY A 115 16.01 -11.78 10.70
N ALA A 116 15.29 -12.72 11.34
CA ALA A 116 13.89 -12.54 11.70
C ALA A 116 13.69 -11.38 12.70
N VAL A 117 14.53 -11.28 13.73
CA VAL A 117 14.46 -10.19 14.72
C VAL A 117 14.63 -8.83 14.03
N TYR A 118 15.58 -8.69 13.11
CA TYR A 118 15.74 -7.45 12.32
C TYR A 118 14.53 -7.16 11.44
N ALA A 119 14.01 -8.17 10.73
CA ALA A 119 12.84 -8.00 9.88
C ALA A 119 11.60 -7.57 10.68
N LEU A 120 11.38 -8.16 11.87
CA LEU A 120 10.31 -7.76 12.77
C LEU A 120 10.54 -6.34 13.32
N HIS A 121 11.76 -6.01 13.73
CA HIS A 121 12.09 -4.66 14.19
C HIS A 121 11.76 -3.59 13.15
N GLU A 122 12.25 -3.74 11.92
CA GLU A 122 11.96 -2.81 10.81
C GLU A 122 10.46 -2.73 10.52
N LEU A 123 9.78 -3.88 10.51
CA LEU A 123 8.34 -3.93 10.28
C LEU A 123 7.56 -3.18 11.37
N ALA A 124 7.97 -3.25 12.63
CA ALA A 124 7.34 -2.47 13.70
C ALA A 124 7.56 -0.96 13.52
N LEU A 125 8.72 -0.54 13.02
CA LEU A 125 8.97 0.88 12.72
C LEU A 125 8.08 1.37 11.57
N GLU A 126 7.94 0.56 10.51
CA GLU A 126 7.16 0.89 9.31
C GLU A 126 5.64 0.84 9.54
N GLU A 127 5.15 -0.18 10.27
CA GLU A 127 3.74 -0.58 10.22
C GLU A 127 3.08 -0.55 11.61
N GLU A 128 2.22 0.45 11.82
CA GLU A 128 1.50 0.64 13.09
C GLU A 128 0.71 -0.59 13.53
N LYS A 129 0.08 -1.28 12.56
CA LYS A 129 -0.75 -2.49 12.77
C LYS A 129 -0.03 -3.57 13.58
N TYR A 130 1.30 -3.67 13.47
CA TYR A 130 2.08 -4.78 14.00
C TYR A 130 2.94 -4.44 15.22
N ARG A 131 3.08 -3.15 15.57
CA ARG A 131 4.00 -2.68 16.61
C ARG A 131 3.85 -3.43 17.93
N GLN A 132 2.62 -3.49 18.44
CA GLN A 132 2.32 -4.09 19.74
C GLN A 132 2.57 -5.61 19.73
N GLN A 133 2.15 -6.28 18.66
CA GLN A 133 2.31 -7.72 18.50
C GLN A 133 3.80 -8.07 18.39
N ILE A 134 4.56 -7.29 17.62
CA ILE A 134 6.00 -7.53 17.42
C ILE A 134 6.76 -7.41 18.73
N VAL A 135 6.55 -6.35 19.53
CA VAL A 135 7.27 -6.22 20.81
C VAL A 135 6.96 -7.38 21.75
N GLN A 136 5.70 -7.85 21.77
CA GLN A 136 5.29 -9.00 22.57
C GLN A 136 5.92 -10.30 22.07
N ILE A 137 5.99 -10.52 20.75
CA ILE A 137 6.65 -11.67 20.13
C ILE A 137 8.13 -11.68 20.47
N LEU A 138 8.83 -10.55 20.33
CA LEU A 138 10.26 -10.46 20.65
C LEU A 138 10.53 -10.70 22.14
N CYS A 139 9.68 -10.19 23.04
CA CYS A 139 9.77 -10.48 24.47
C CYS A 139 9.51 -11.97 24.76
N SER A 140 8.50 -12.56 24.14
CA SER A 140 8.19 -13.99 24.26
C SER A 140 9.32 -14.86 23.72
N HIS A 141 9.97 -14.44 22.64
CA HIS A 141 11.11 -15.11 22.06
C HIS A 141 12.29 -15.15 23.03
N ILE A 142 12.61 -14.00 23.66
CA ILE A 142 13.64 -13.94 24.71
C ILE A 142 13.30 -14.89 25.85
N ARG A 143 12.07 -14.81 26.40
CA ARG A 143 11.64 -15.67 27.52
C ARG A 143 11.69 -17.16 27.16
N SER A 144 11.22 -17.53 25.97
CA SER A 144 11.20 -18.93 25.51
C SER A 144 12.61 -19.45 25.31
N LYS A 145 13.44 -18.75 24.53
CA LYS A 145 14.76 -19.22 24.13
C LYS A 145 15.72 -19.31 25.31
N THR A 146 15.70 -18.30 26.18
CA THR A 146 16.60 -18.26 27.35
C THR A 146 16.22 -19.28 28.43
N ASN A 147 14.99 -19.79 28.42
CA ASN A 147 14.55 -20.81 29.39
C ASN A 147 14.87 -22.26 28.98
N GLU A 148 15.34 -22.49 27.77
CA GLU A 148 15.82 -23.81 27.35
C GLU A 148 17.01 -24.25 28.22
N GLN A 149 17.01 -25.52 28.66
CA GLN A 149 18.07 -26.05 29.52
C GLN A 149 19.45 -25.98 28.84
N GLU A 150 19.51 -26.31 27.55
CA GLU A 150 20.73 -26.22 26.75
C GLU A 150 21.22 -24.77 26.62
N TYR A 151 20.30 -23.81 26.49
CA TYR A 151 20.65 -22.40 26.42
C TYR A 151 21.35 -21.96 27.71
N LYS A 152 20.76 -22.25 28.87
CA LYS A 152 21.32 -21.90 30.19
C LYS A 152 22.72 -22.47 30.39
N LYS A 153 22.93 -23.74 30.02
CA LYS A 153 24.23 -24.41 30.11
C LYS A 153 25.30 -23.77 29.22
N ASN A 154 24.91 -23.28 28.04
CA ASN A 154 25.85 -22.73 27.06
C ASN A 154 26.11 -21.23 27.25
N HIS A 155 25.31 -20.53 28.07
CA HIS A 155 25.32 -19.06 28.19
C HIS A 155 25.35 -18.60 29.65
N GLU A 156 26.15 -19.28 30.49
CA GLU A 156 26.20 -19.03 31.94
C GLU A 156 26.73 -17.65 32.33
N GLU A 157 27.53 -17.01 31.46
CA GLU A 157 28.19 -15.74 31.74
C GLU A 157 27.60 -14.54 30.99
N ARG A 158 26.99 -14.78 29.82
CA ARG A 158 26.42 -13.72 28.95
C ARG A 158 25.38 -14.32 28.00
N PRO A 159 24.36 -13.55 27.58
CA PRO A 159 23.41 -14.01 26.59
C PRO A 159 24.09 -14.27 25.23
N SER A 160 23.45 -15.11 24.43
CA SER A 160 23.77 -15.25 23.02
C SER A 160 23.68 -13.91 22.29
N ASN A 161 24.44 -13.75 21.20
CA ASN A 161 24.42 -12.53 20.38
C ASN A 161 23.01 -12.22 19.85
N GLU A 162 22.21 -13.24 19.56
CA GLU A 162 20.81 -13.10 19.13
C GLU A 162 19.93 -12.46 20.23
N ILE A 163 20.04 -12.95 21.47
CA ILE A 163 19.27 -12.39 22.59
C ILE A 163 19.74 -10.97 22.90
N GLN A 164 21.04 -10.72 22.94
CA GLN A 164 21.56 -9.36 23.14
C GLN A 164 21.13 -8.41 22.02
N THR A 165 21.12 -8.87 20.77
CA THR A 165 20.63 -8.09 19.62
C THR A 165 19.14 -7.77 19.78
N THR A 166 18.34 -8.74 20.21
CA THR A 166 16.91 -8.56 20.47
C THR A 166 16.68 -7.52 21.57
N LEU A 167 17.45 -7.58 22.67
CA LEU A 167 17.40 -6.57 23.74
C LEU A 167 17.78 -5.18 23.24
N ASN A 168 18.84 -5.06 22.43
CA ASN A 168 19.26 -3.79 21.86
C ASN A 168 18.16 -3.17 20.97
N LEU A 169 17.59 -3.98 20.08
CA LEU A 169 16.50 -3.57 19.17
C LEU A 169 15.16 -3.32 19.89
N LEU A 170 15.03 -3.75 21.15
CA LEU A 170 13.90 -3.37 22.00
C LEU A 170 14.18 -2.06 22.74
N PHE A 171 15.36 -1.88 23.35
CA PHE A 171 15.53 -0.86 24.40
C PHE A 171 16.59 0.21 24.14
N LYS A 172 17.53 0.00 23.20
CA LYS A 172 18.65 0.93 23.03
C LYS A 172 18.40 1.97 21.94
N LYS A 173 18.69 3.23 22.26
CA LYS A 173 18.42 4.37 21.37
C LYS A 173 19.25 4.34 20.09
N ARG A 174 20.52 3.90 20.19
CA ARG A 174 21.45 3.82 19.05
C ARG A 174 20.92 2.88 17.96
N GLU A 175 20.32 1.78 18.36
CA GLU A 175 19.72 0.76 17.48
C GLU A 175 18.26 1.05 17.15
N ARG A 176 17.78 2.29 17.37
CA ARG A 176 16.38 2.69 17.17
C ARG A 176 15.39 1.78 17.91
N GLY A 177 15.77 1.31 19.11
CA GLY A 177 15.00 0.34 19.89
C GLY A 177 13.52 0.70 20.01
N LEU A 178 12.64 -0.29 19.92
CA LEU A 178 11.19 -0.08 19.82
C LEU A 178 10.60 0.72 21.00
N TYR A 179 11.12 0.53 22.22
CA TYR A 179 10.72 1.28 23.41
C TYR A 179 11.30 2.70 23.51
N THR A 180 12.23 3.05 22.61
CA THR A 180 12.78 4.41 22.52
C THR A 180 11.93 5.31 21.62
N GLN A 181 11.05 4.72 20.82
CA GLN A 181 10.21 5.42 19.84
C GLN A 181 9.00 6.10 20.51
N ASP A 182 8.49 7.15 19.88
CA ASP A 182 7.36 7.91 20.41
C ASP A 182 6.07 7.08 20.52
N PHE A 183 5.89 6.10 19.62
CA PHE A 183 4.75 5.19 19.70
C PHE A 183 4.76 4.31 20.95
N ALA A 184 5.89 4.12 21.63
CA ALA A 184 5.98 3.34 22.86
C ALA A 184 5.66 4.17 24.12
N LYS A 185 5.59 5.50 23.98
CA LYS A 185 5.26 6.43 25.07
C LYS A 185 3.75 6.66 25.20
N VAL A 186 2.96 6.25 24.22
CA VAL A 186 1.50 6.41 24.25
C VAL A 186 0.87 5.49 25.29
N THR A 187 -0.20 5.96 25.93
CA THR A 187 -0.97 5.15 26.89
C THR A 187 -1.53 3.91 26.22
N GLY A 188 -1.36 2.75 26.86
CA GLY A 188 -1.86 1.47 26.35
C GLY A 188 -0.90 0.71 25.42
N PHE A 189 0.26 1.27 25.08
CA PHE A 189 1.32 0.47 24.46
C PHE A 189 1.83 -0.58 25.47
N PRO A 190 1.97 -1.86 25.07
CA PRO A 190 2.37 -2.91 25.99
C PRO A 190 3.75 -2.63 26.56
N LYS A 191 3.93 -2.90 27.85
CA LYS A 191 5.25 -2.90 28.48
C LYS A 191 6.01 -4.18 28.11
N ALA A 192 7.33 -4.11 28.13
CA ALA A 192 8.13 -5.30 27.89
C ALA A 192 7.93 -6.31 29.02
N ASP A 193 7.70 -7.56 28.67
CA ASP A 193 7.58 -8.64 29.64
C ASP A 193 8.74 -9.61 29.47
N LEU A 194 9.74 -9.46 30.33
CA LEU A 194 10.93 -10.29 30.42
C LEU A 194 10.91 -11.13 31.71
N SER A 195 9.74 -11.33 32.30
CA SER A 195 9.60 -12.18 33.50
C SER A 195 10.11 -13.59 33.26
N HIS A 196 10.74 -14.16 34.29
CA HIS A 196 11.36 -15.49 34.26
C HIS A 196 12.45 -15.68 33.18
N ALA A 197 12.91 -14.62 32.48
CA ALA A 197 13.96 -14.75 31.48
C ALA A 197 15.33 -15.01 32.12
N TYR A 198 16.18 -15.77 31.41
CA TYR A 198 17.57 -15.97 31.82
C TYR A 198 18.46 -14.97 31.06
N LEU A 199 18.85 -13.90 31.76
CA LEU A 199 19.52 -12.71 31.22
C LEU A 199 20.83 -12.43 31.98
N VAL A 200 21.49 -13.49 32.46
CA VAL A 200 22.76 -13.40 33.16
C VAL A 200 23.80 -12.74 32.25
N GLY A 201 24.50 -11.73 32.78
CA GLY A 201 25.50 -10.94 32.04
C GLY A 201 24.94 -10.10 30.88
N ALA A 202 23.62 -9.94 30.77
CA ALA A 202 23.03 -9.14 29.70
C ALA A 202 23.41 -7.66 29.84
N ASN A 203 23.70 -7.01 28.72
CA ASN A 203 23.99 -5.59 28.69
C ASN A 203 22.69 -4.80 28.45
N PHE A 204 22.22 -4.14 29.49
CA PHE A 204 21.15 -3.15 29.49
C PHE A 204 21.68 -1.72 29.63
N SER A 205 22.97 -1.48 29.41
CA SER A 205 23.53 -0.13 29.51
C SER A 205 22.78 0.82 28.57
N ASP A 206 22.43 2.01 29.06
CA ASP A 206 21.65 3.03 28.35
C ASP A 206 20.24 2.59 27.90
N ALA A 207 19.73 1.45 28.39
CA ALA A 207 18.46 0.89 27.94
C ALA A 207 17.25 1.72 28.44
N GLN A 208 16.22 1.84 27.60
CA GLN A 208 14.92 2.41 27.95
C GLN A 208 13.94 1.29 28.38
N CYS A 209 14.07 0.84 29.62
CA CYS A 209 13.34 -0.28 30.23
C CYS A 209 12.17 0.17 31.14
N GLN A 210 11.65 1.39 31.01
CA GLN A 210 10.67 1.95 31.95
C GLN A 210 9.35 1.14 31.95
N GLY A 211 9.02 0.59 33.11
CA GLY A 211 7.85 -0.26 33.32
C GLY A 211 7.99 -1.68 32.77
N ALA A 212 9.17 -2.09 32.32
CA ALA A 212 9.41 -3.46 31.85
C ALA A 212 9.35 -4.45 33.02
N ASN A 213 8.64 -5.56 32.86
CA ASN A 213 8.52 -6.57 33.90
C ASN A 213 9.75 -7.50 33.90
N PHE A 214 10.57 -7.43 34.94
CA PHE A 214 11.68 -8.36 35.20
C PHE A 214 11.40 -9.32 36.36
N ARG A 215 10.13 -9.51 36.77
CA ARG A 215 9.77 -10.43 37.86
C ARG A 215 10.36 -11.82 37.60
N ASP A 216 11.08 -12.35 38.58
CA ASP A 216 11.74 -13.66 38.55
C ASP A 216 12.75 -13.85 37.41
N ALA A 217 13.18 -12.78 36.73
CA ALA A 217 14.24 -12.84 35.75
C ALA A 217 15.60 -13.02 36.43
N GLN A 218 16.48 -13.81 35.81
CA GLN A 218 17.85 -14.02 36.27
C GLN A 218 18.76 -13.00 35.57
N CYS A 219 19.07 -11.91 36.25
CA CYS A 219 19.89 -10.80 35.73
C CYS A 219 21.24 -10.68 36.46
N GLN A 220 21.77 -11.77 37.04
CA GLN A 220 23.06 -11.76 37.72
C GLN A 220 24.15 -11.27 36.77
N GLY A 221 24.98 -10.32 37.21
CA GLY A 221 26.04 -9.74 36.38
C GLY A 221 25.56 -8.90 35.19
N ALA A 222 24.25 -8.69 35.01
CA ALA A 222 23.73 -7.82 33.97
C ALA A 222 24.12 -6.36 34.26
N ASP A 223 24.47 -5.64 33.20
CA ASP A 223 24.88 -4.23 33.28
C ASP A 223 23.67 -3.32 33.02
N PHE A 224 23.25 -2.57 34.03
CA PHE A 224 22.19 -1.56 33.94
C PHE A 224 22.72 -0.13 34.04
N GLY A 225 24.02 0.10 33.76
CA GLY A 225 24.63 1.43 33.76
C GLY A 225 23.84 2.40 32.88
N ASP A 226 23.44 3.53 33.45
CA ASP A 226 22.63 4.57 32.79
C ASP A 226 21.27 4.11 32.22
N ALA A 227 20.82 2.90 32.57
CA ALA A 227 19.53 2.37 32.16
C ALA A 227 18.37 3.10 32.86
N GLN A 228 17.30 3.35 32.10
CA GLN A 228 16.07 3.93 32.60
C GLN A 228 15.05 2.84 32.92
N CYS A 229 15.10 2.29 34.13
CA CYS A 229 14.24 1.18 34.57
C CYS A 229 13.22 1.61 35.64
N GLN A 230 12.70 2.85 35.59
CA GLN A 230 11.67 3.28 36.53
C GLN A 230 10.40 2.43 36.38
N GLY A 231 9.92 1.88 37.49
CA GLY A 231 8.73 1.01 37.52
C GLY A 231 8.92 -0.38 36.92
N ALA A 232 10.18 -0.79 36.70
CA ALA A 232 10.55 -2.13 36.24
C ALA A 232 10.63 -3.14 37.40
#